data_AF-A0A430RTU0-F1
#
_entry.id   AF-A0A430RTU0-F1
#
_cell.length_a   1.000
_cell.length_b   1.000
_cell.length_c   1.000
_cell.angle_alpha   90.00
_cell.angle_beta   90.00
_cell.angle_gamma   90.00
#
_symmetry.space_group_name_H-M   'P 1'
#
loop_
_entity.id
_entity.type
_entity.pdbx_description
1 polymer ?
#
loop_
_entity_poly.entity_id
_entity_poly.type
_entity_poly.pdbx_seq_one_letter_code
_entity_poly.pdbx_strand_id
1 'polypeptide(L)'
;MRRWVALLVLVSLGMAQGWSEEAAKQLAQEGILYGYPDGSLRLNKEITRDEVAALLWRLILQYRLKDLRELTQEDVEKLKELVQAVELWRKEALASQEAVGGLADSLKGLQAKLASLEAELSALAGKGVEGSQEALRQLQEVSARLSDLEGLVYKSLKDYREELNTLGEALRNVDARLRDFGEALKTAREEDRRVLEEKWAGVNASLTQLSGKLASVEALGAKVGELERKVSFFTDRMDSVEAQVRALREDLSRLRGEVPKVRYPKAFGLGVYLTGLDSGFAIVEYTLRSGFSLRILGALGNPGPYVSAGVGYRFEGEGVGYRLGLGVGRGFYGPGFNYGEGSFGLKADLIGGLSLAVEGVQSYPFGSGPIVSRFGLGVVYQW
;
A
#
# COMPACT_ATOMS: atom_id res chain seq x y z
N MET A 1 -48.65 8.28 22.81
CA MET A 1 -49.16 9.01 21.62
C MET A 1 -48.10 9.93 20.99
N ARG A 2 -47.53 10.95 21.66
CA ARG A 2 -46.25 11.61 21.22
C ARG A 2 -44.99 10.72 21.25
N ARG A 3 -45.12 9.47 21.71
CA ARG A 3 -44.02 8.54 22.05
C ARG A 3 -43.63 7.59 20.93
N TRP A 4 -44.44 7.44 19.87
CA TRP A 4 -44.31 6.39 18.85
C TRP A 4 -43.43 6.78 17.67
N VAL A 5 -43.58 8.01 17.16
CA VAL A 5 -42.66 8.60 16.15
C VAL A 5 -41.29 8.88 16.77
N ALA A 6 -41.26 9.34 18.02
CA ALA A 6 -40.03 9.43 18.80
C ALA A 6 -39.37 8.05 18.99
N LEU A 7 -40.14 6.95 19.01
CA LEU A 7 -39.63 5.58 19.15
C LEU A 7 -38.84 5.12 17.92
N LEU A 8 -39.39 5.33 16.71
CA LEU A 8 -38.72 5.01 15.44
C LEU A 8 -37.43 5.81 15.26
N VAL A 9 -37.45 7.07 15.70
CA VAL A 9 -36.32 8.01 15.63
C VAL A 9 -35.28 7.73 16.73
N LEU A 10 -35.70 7.42 17.97
CA LEU A 10 -34.79 7.11 19.08
C LEU A 10 -34.14 5.72 18.95
N VAL A 11 -34.80 4.78 18.28
CA VAL A 11 -34.25 3.46 17.93
C VAL A 11 -33.24 3.57 16.78
N SER A 12 -33.44 4.48 15.82
CA SER A 12 -32.41 4.78 14.80
C SER A 12 -31.21 5.59 15.33
N LEU A 13 -31.35 6.21 16.51
CA LEU A 13 -30.32 7.00 17.19
C LEU A 13 -29.60 6.25 18.33
N GLY A 14 -29.90 4.96 18.57
CA GLY A 14 -29.22 4.15 19.59
C GLY A 14 -29.51 4.51 21.07
N MET A 15 -30.59 5.24 21.38
CA MET A 15 -30.82 5.82 22.71
C MET A 15 -31.95 5.19 23.55
N ALA A 16 -32.57 4.09 23.15
CA ALA A 16 -33.77 3.56 23.82
C ALA A 16 -33.57 2.17 24.47
N GLN A 17 -32.73 2.07 25.50
CA GLN A 17 -32.71 0.88 26.39
C GLN A 17 -33.86 0.98 27.40
N GLY A 18 -34.98 0.33 27.11
CA GLY A 18 -35.94 -0.05 28.15
C GLY A 18 -37.40 -0.22 27.71
N TRP A 19 -37.87 0.45 26.65
CA TRP A 19 -39.32 0.55 26.33
C TRP A 19 -39.66 0.02 24.91
N SER A 20 -38.85 -0.90 24.37
CA SER A 20 -38.91 -1.39 22.99
C SER A 20 -39.71 -2.69 22.78
N GLU A 21 -39.93 -3.51 23.82
CA GLU A 21 -40.48 -4.87 23.66
C GLU A 21 -41.97 -4.94 23.35
N GLU A 22 -42.84 -4.19 24.05
CA GLU A 22 -44.29 -4.20 23.79
C GLU A 22 -44.61 -3.72 22.35
N ALA A 23 -43.96 -2.65 21.90
CA ALA A 23 -44.18 -2.07 20.57
C ALA A 23 -43.69 -3.00 19.46
N ALA A 24 -42.53 -3.64 19.66
CA ALA A 24 -41.99 -4.61 18.72
C ALA A 24 -42.83 -5.89 18.65
N LYS A 25 -43.37 -6.37 19.80
CA LYS A 25 -44.33 -7.47 19.83
C LYS A 25 -45.60 -7.15 19.05
N GLN A 26 -46.09 -5.92 19.13
CA GLN A 26 -47.31 -5.50 18.43
C GLN A 26 -47.09 -5.41 16.91
N LEU A 27 -45.97 -4.84 16.45
CA LEU A 27 -45.60 -4.84 15.02
C LEU A 27 -45.32 -6.25 14.48
N ALA A 28 -44.81 -7.16 15.32
CA ALA A 28 -44.63 -8.57 14.96
C ALA A 28 -45.98 -9.33 14.89
N GLN A 29 -46.92 -9.01 15.79
CA GLN A 29 -48.29 -9.56 15.75
C GLN A 29 -49.07 -9.11 14.51
N GLU A 30 -48.84 -7.89 14.04
CA GLU A 30 -49.45 -7.35 12.82
C GLU A 30 -48.72 -7.80 11.53
N GLY A 31 -47.65 -8.60 11.64
CA GLY A 31 -46.88 -9.12 10.49
C GLY A 31 -46.02 -8.06 9.79
N ILE A 32 -45.79 -6.92 10.43
CA ILE A 32 -45.06 -5.78 9.89
C ILE A 32 -43.55 -5.92 10.20
N LEU A 33 -43.24 -6.29 11.44
CA LEU A 33 -41.87 -6.56 11.93
C LEU A 33 -41.62 -8.07 11.95
N TYR A 34 -40.57 -8.54 11.27
CA TYR A 34 -40.12 -9.93 11.39
C TYR A 34 -38.78 -9.95 12.10
N GLY A 35 -38.62 -10.89 13.04
CA GLY A 35 -37.33 -11.13 13.68
C GLY A 35 -36.31 -11.73 12.72
N TYR A 36 -35.07 -11.74 13.17
CA TYR A 36 -33.98 -12.46 12.51
C TYR A 36 -34.28 -13.97 12.46
N PRO A 37 -33.59 -14.75 11.61
CA PRO A 37 -33.81 -16.20 11.47
C PRO A 37 -33.66 -17.00 12.77
N ASP A 38 -33.00 -16.42 13.78
CA ASP A 38 -32.85 -16.97 15.14
C ASP A 38 -34.03 -16.65 16.07
N GLY A 39 -35.08 -15.99 15.58
CA GLY A 39 -36.28 -15.59 16.33
C GLY A 39 -36.13 -14.30 17.14
N SER A 40 -34.98 -13.63 17.08
CA SER A 40 -34.73 -12.39 17.85
C SER A 40 -35.18 -11.14 17.09
N LEU A 41 -35.65 -10.10 17.80
CA LEU A 41 -36.00 -8.79 17.21
C LEU A 41 -34.85 -7.77 17.27
N ARG A 42 -33.79 -8.06 18.05
CA ARG A 42 -32.56 -7.26 18.25
C ARG A 42 -32.79 -5.74 18.38
N LEU A 43 -33.79 -5.37 19.17
CA LEU A 43 -34.26 -3.99 19.38
C LEU A 43 -33.24 -3.02 20.02
N ASN A 44 -32.09 -3.54 20.44
CA ASN A 44 -30.97 -2.79 21.01
C ASN A 44 -29.87 -2.51 19.97
N LYS A 45 -30.05 -2.96 18.73
CA LYS A 45 -29.13 -2.72 17.62
C LYS A 45 -29.66 -1.53 16.82
N GLU A 46 -28.77 -0.67 16.32
CA GLU A 46 -29.16 0.39 15.38
C GLU A 46 -29.89 -0.24 14.20
N ILE A 47 -31.12 0.22 13.95
CA ILE A 47 -31.91 -0.25 12.81
C ILE A 47 -31.24 0.22 11.53
N THR A 48 -31.00 -0.70 10.60
CA THR A 48 -30.36 -0.33 9.34
C THR A 48 -31.32 0.45 8.46
N ARG A 49 -30.78 1.27 7.56
CA ARG A 49 -31.57 2.04 6.59
C ARG A 49 -32.48 1.13 5.74
N ASP A 50 -32.02 -0.10 5.48
CA ASP A 50 -32.70 -1.15 4.73
C ASP A 50 -33.86 -1.78 5.54
N GLU A 51 -33.67 -1.93 6.86
CA GLU A 51 -34.71 -2.41 7.78
C GLU A 51 -35.84 -1.39 7.93
N VAL A 52 -35.52 -0.10 7.97
CA VAL A 52 -36.51 0.99 7.94
C VAL A 52 -37.29 0.99 6.62
N ALA A 53 -36.60 0.81 5.48
CA ALA A 53 -37.23 0.72 4.18
C ALA A 53 -38.19 -0.47 4.06
N ALA A 54 -37.79 -1.64 4.53
CA ALA A 54 -38.62 -2.85 4.55
C ALA A 54 -39.84 -2.72 5.47
N LEU A 55 -39.70 -2.07 6.62
CA LEU A 55 -40.81 -1.79 7.54
C LEU A 55 -41.82 -0.82 6.92
N LEU A 56 -41.33 0.26 6.32
CA LEU A 56 -42.18 1.24 5.64
C LEU A 56 -42.89 0.62 4.42
N TRP A 57 -42.21 -0.24 3.66
CA TRP A 57 -42.80 -1.00 2.55
C TRP A 57 -43.97 -1.88 3.00
N ARG A 58 -43.79 -2.64 4.09
CA ARG A 58 -44.84 -3.52 4.64
C ARG A 58 -46.02 -2.73 5.19
N LEU A 59 -45.75 -1.61 5.85
CA LEU A 59 -46.78 -0.68 6.31
C LEU A 59 -47.57 -0.10 5.13
N ILE A 60 -46.90 0.40 4.09
CA ILE A 60 -47.55 0.95 2.90
C ILE A 60 -48.41 -0.11 2.20
N LEU A 61 -47.93 -1.36 2.09
CA LEU A 61 -48.70 -2.47 1.53
C LEU A 61 -49.96 -2.79 2.35
N GLN A 62 -49.87 -2.76 3.68
CA GLN A 62 -51.01 -3.03 4.56
C GLN A 62 -52.13 -1.99 4.37
N TYR A 63 -51.78 -0.71 4.26
CA TYR A 63 -52.75 0.35 3.98
C TYR A 63 -53.26 0.33 2.53
N ARG A 64 -52.41 -0.01 1.55
CA ARG A 64 -52.79 -0.18 0.14
C ARG A 64 -53.88 -1.25 -0.08
N LEU A 65 -53.94 -2.23 0.81
CA LEU A 65 -54.88 -3.37 0.74
C LEU A 65 -56.16 -3.15 1.55
N LYS A 66 -56.27 -2.07 2.35
CA LYS A 66 -57.51 -1.75 3.06
C LYS A 66 -58.60 -1.31 2.09
N ASP A 67 -59.81 -1.84 2.31
CA ASP A 67 -61.01 -1.39 1.58
C ASP A 67 -61.34 0.05 1.99
N LEU A 68 -61.83 0.86 1.03
CA LEU A 68 -62.16 2.28 1.25
C LEU A 68 -63.16 2.46 2.41
N ARG A 69 -63.99 1.45 2.64
CA ARG A 69 -65.03 1.41 3.68
C ARG A 69 -64.46 1.29 5.10
N GLU A 70 -63.21 0.86 5.22
CA GLU A 70 -62.53 0.62 6.50
C GLU A 70 -61.50 1.73 6.82
N LEU A 71 -61.32 2.68 5.91
CA LEU A 71 -60.41 3.81 6.07
C LEU A 71 -61.04 4.92 6.91
N THR A 72 -60.34 5.30 7.96
CA THR A 72 -60.76 6.33 8.93
C THR A 72 -59.84 7.54 8.91
N GLN A 73 -60.25 8.62 9.57
CA GLN A 73 -59.37 9.77 9.82
C GLN A 73 -58.11 9.38 10.61
N GLU A 74 -58.21 8.39 11.48
CA GLU A 74 -57.06 7.88 12.23
C GLU A 74 -56.03 7.22 11.31
N ASP A 75 -56.47 6.48 10.29
CA ASP A 75 -55.58 5.86 9.30
C ASP A 75 -54.84 6.93 8.46
N VAL A 76 -55.52 8.02 8.11
CA VAL A 76 -54.89 9.15 7.39
C VAL A 76 -53.82 9.82 8.25
N GLU A 77 -54.08 10.05 9.53
CA GLU A 77 -53.08 10.63 10.44
C GLU A 77 -51.89 9.69 10.67
N LYS A 78 -52.13 8.37 10.79
CA LYS A 78 -51.04 7.37 10.84
C LYS A 78 -50.17 7.42 9.58
N LEU A 79 -50.77 7.52 8.39
CA LEU A 79 -50.01 7.66 7.14
C LEU A 79 -49.18 8.95 7.08
N LYS A 80 -49.72 10.08 7.57
CA LYS A 80 -48.95 11.34 7.66
C LYS A 80 -47.77 11.24 8.61
N GLU A 81 -47.95 10.61 9.77
CA GLU A 81 -46.86 10.39 10.73
C GLU A 81 -45.71 9.56 10.11
N LEU A 82 -46.04 8.56 9.30
CA LEU A 82 -45.04 7.77 8.57
C LEU A 82 -44.30 8.62 7.53
N VAL A 83 -45.02 9.41 6.74
CA VAL A 83 -44.39 10.32 5.74
C VAL A 83 -43.42 11.28 6.43
N GLN A 84 -43.77 11.80 7.59
CA GLN A 84 -42.88 12.66 8.39
C GLN A 84 -41.65 11.91 8.90
N ALA A 85 -41.79 10.65 9.32
CA ALA A 85 -40.67 9.82 9.74
C ALA A 85 -39.68 9.56 8.58
N VAL A 86 -40.18 9.26 7.37
CA VAL A 86 -39.31 9.10 6.19
C VAL A 86 -38.62 10.41 5.82
N GLU A 87 -39.31 11.54 5.92
CA GLU A 87 -38.72 12.86 5.65
C GLU A 87 -37.60 13.21 6.65
N LEU A 88 -37.75 12.81 7.92
CA LEU A 88 -36.68 13.00 8.91
C LEU A 88 -35.47 12.13 8.59
N TRP A 89 -35.68 10.84 8.32
CA TRP A 89 -34.62 9.93 7.90
C TRP A 89 -33.88 10.43 6.65
N ARG A 90 -34.62 10.94 5.66
CA ARG A 90 -34.05 11.51 4.43
C ARG A 90 -33.15 12.71 4.73
N LYS A 91 -33.54 13.59 5.65
CA LYS A 91 -32.73 14.74 6.08
C LYS A 91 -31.45 14.28 6.79
N GLU A 92 -31.53 13.27 7.64
CA GLU A 92 -30.36 12.68 8.31
C GLU A 92 -29.43 11.97 7.31
N ALA A 93 -29.98 11.28 6.31
CA ALA A 93 -29.20 10.66 5.24
C ALA A 93 -28.47 11.70 4.38
N LEU A 94 -29.11 12.84 4.09
CA LEU A 94 -28.49 13.98 3.41
C LEU A 94 -27.39 14.63 4.27
N ALA A 95 -27.60 14.78 5.58
CA ALA A 95 -26.59 15.32 6.50
C ALA A 95 -25.39 14.38 6.65
N SER A 96 -25.63 13.06 6.72
CA SER A 96 -24.57 12.05 6.77
C SER A 96 -23.71 12.04 5.50
N GLN A 97 -24.29 12.41 4.34
CA GLN A 97 -23.58 12.51 3.07
C GLN A 97 -22.51 13.61 3.04
N GLU A 98 -22.65 14.67 3.84
CA GLU A 98 -21.57 15.66 4.01
C GLU A 98 -20.34 15.04 4.71
N ALA A 99 -20.55 14.07 5.61
CA ALA A 99 -19.47 13.31 6.24
C ALA A 99 -18.84 12.27 5.29
N VAL A 100 -19.58 11.77 4.28
CA VAL A 100 -19.07 10.89 3.23
C VAL A 100 -18.12 11.62 2.26
N GLY A 101 -18.02 12.96 2.34
CA GLY A 101 -16.88 13.71 1.79
C GLY A 101 -15.52 13.14 2.24
N GLY A 102 -15.47 12.51 3.42
CA GLY A 102 -14.29 11.80 3.92
C GLY A 102 -13.80 10.64 3.05
N LEU A 103 -14.67 9.98 2.27
CA LEU A 103 -14.25 8.95 1.30
C LEU A 103 -13.51 9.56 0.12
N ALA A 104 -14.05 10.65 -0.43
CA ALA A 104 -13.42 11.39 -1.52
C ALA A 104 -12.07 11.98 -1.06
N ASP A 105 -12.02 12.50 0.16
CA ASP A 105 -10.79 13.01 0.76
C ASP A 105 -9.76 11.88 1.01
N SER A 106 -10.21 10.70 1.47
CA SER A 106 -9.35 9.53 1.65
C SER A 106 -8.76 9.06 0.32
N LEU A 107 -9.58 9.00 -0.73
CA LEU A 107 -9.13 8.67 -2.09
C LEU A 107 -8.10 9.66 -2.62
N LYS A 108 -8.35 10.96 -2.43
CA LYS A 108 -7.39 12.02 -2.78
C LYS A 108 -6.08 11.89 -2.00
N GLY A 109 -6.17 11.53 -0.71
CA GLY A 109 -5.01 11.20 0.11
C GLY A 109 -4.21 10.01 -0.42
N LEU A 110 -4.90 8.93 -0.82
CA LEU A 110 -4.26 7.76 -1.42
C LEU A 110 -3.58 8.10 -2.75
N GLN A 111 -4.19 8.92 -3.59
CA GLN A 111 -3.56 9.39 -4.82
C GLN A 111 -2.28 10.17 -4.56
N ALA A 112 -2.29 11.07 -3.57
CA ALA A 112 -1.10 11.83 -3.21
C ALA A 112 0.05 10.94 -2.73
N LYS A 113 -0.27 9.94 -1.87
CA LYS A 113 0.70 8.93 -1.41
C LYS A 113 1.25 8.08 -2.55
N LEU A 114 0.38 7.66 -3.46
CA LEU A 114 0.76 6.85 -4.60
C LEU A 114 1.69 7.63 -5.54
N ALA A 115 1.37 8.89 -5.83
CA ALA A 115 2.22 9.77 -6.63
C ALA A 115 3.61 9.98 -6.01
N SER A 116 3.72 10.07 -4.68
CA SER A 116 5.03 10.14 -4.02
C SER A 116 5.82 8.85 -4.17
N LEU A 117 5.17 7.69 -4.05
CA LEU A 117 5.83 6.38 -4.26
C LEU A 117 6.28 6.18 -5.71
N GLU A 118 5.49 6.62 -6.68
CA GLU A 118 5.87 6.60 -8.11
C GLU A 118 7.12 7.44 -8.36
N ALA A 119 7.19 8.65 -7.79
CA ALA A 119 8.35 9.53 -7.91
C ALA A 119 9.61 8.90 -7.31
N GLU A 120 9.50 8.24 -6.16
CA GLU A 120 10.60 7.55 -5.50
C GLU A 120 11.11 6.34 -6.31
N LEU A 121 10.20 5.48 -6.79
CA LEU A 121 10.57 4.32 -7.61
C LEU A 121 11.16 4.72 -8.95
N SER A 122 10.67 5.80 -9.56
CA SER A 122 11.26 6.39 -10.76
C SER A 122 12.71 6.83 -10.50
N ALA A 123 12.98 7.49 -9.37
CA ALA A 123 14.33 7.89 -8.98
C ALA A 123 15.27 6.69 -8.72
N LEU A 124 14.76 5.58 -8.18
CA LEU A 124 15.51 4.33 -8.02
C LEU A 124 15.79 3.64 -9.35
N ALA A 125 14.81 3.62 -10.27
CA ALA A 125 14.99 3.10 -11.63
C ALA A 125 16.05 3.88 -12.43
N GLY A 126 16.10 5.20 -12.29
CA GLY A 126 17.17 6.01 -12.87
C GLY A 126 18.57 5.69 -12.36
N LYS A 127 18.68 5.02 -11.19
CA LYS A 127 19.94 4.56 -10.61
C LYS A 127 20.29 3.10 -10.97
N GLY A 128 19.49 2.45 -11.80
CA GLY A 128 19.73 1.07 -12.25
C GLY A 128 19.50 0.01 -11.16
N VAL A 129 18.64 0.30 -10.17
CA VAL A 129 18.27 -0.67 -9.14
C VAL A 129 17.45 -1.80 -9.78
N GLU A 130 17.90 -3.04 -9.61
CA GLU A 130 17.21 -4.20 -10.17
C GLU A 130 15.81 -4.34 -9.55
N GLY A 131 14.78 -4.58 -10.38
CA GLY A 131 13.38 -4.70 -9.96
C GLY A 131 12.58 -3.39 -9.80
N SER A 132 13.22 -2.22 -9.81
CA SER A 132 12.51 -0.95 -9.60
C SER A 132 11.64 -0.52 -10.79
N GLN A 133 11.98 -0.92 -12.02
CA GLN A 133 11.16 -0.66 -13.21
C GLN A 133 9.84 -1.45 -13.20
N GLU A 134 9.89 -2.73 -12.79
CA GLU A 134 8.69 -3.55 -12.67
C GLU A 134 7.80 -3.06 -11.51
N ALA A 135 8.40 -2.68 -10.37
CA ALA A 135 7.67 -2.07 -9.27
C ALA A 135 6.98 -0.75 -9.68
N LEU A 136 7.66 0.11 -10.46
CA LEU A 136 7.06 1.34 -10.99
C LEU A 136 5.86 1.04 -11.90
N ARG A 137 5.97 0.05 -12.79
CA ARG A 137 4.88 -0.37 -13.69
C ARG A 137 3.65 -0.85 -12.91
N GLN A 138 3.87 -1.68 -11.88
CA GLN A 138 2.80 -2.17 -11.01
C GLN A 138 2.11 -1.05 -10.25
N LEU A 139 2.87 -0.05 -9.79
CA LEU A 139 2.34 1.07 -9.03
C LEU A 139 1.49 2.01 -9.92
N GLN A 140 1.92 2.25 -11.15
CA GLN A 140 1.14 2.98 -12.17
C GLN A 140 -0.18 2.27 -12.52
N GLU A 141 -0.18 0.93 -12.57
CA GLU A 141 -1.41 0.15 -12.78
C GLU A 141 -2.39 0.30 -11.60
N VAL A 142 -1.87 0.34 -10.37
CA VAL A 142 -2.68 0.63 -9.16
C VAL A 142 -3.22 2.06 -9.20
N SER A 143 -2.46 3.03 -9.71
CA SER A 143 -2.86 4.43 -9.87
C SER A 143 -4.06 4.59 -10.79
N ALA A 144 -4.01 3.94 -11.96
CA ALA A 144 -5.12 3.93 -12.90
C ALA A 144 -6.39 3.34 -12.27
N ARG A 145 -6.28 2.20 -11.59
CA ARG A 145 -7.42 1.55 -10.90
C ARG A 145 -8.02 2.42 -9.80
N LEU A 146 -7.18 3.15 -9.06
CA LEU A 146 -7.62 4.07 -8.01
C LEU A 146 -8.38 5.27 -8.61
N SER A 147 -7.91 5.80 -9.74
CA SER A 147 -8.61 6.86 -10.48
C SER A 147 -9.98 6.41 -10.99
N ASP A 148 -10.09 5.17 -11.49
CA ASP A 148 -11.37 4.61 -11.91
C ASP A 148 -12.33 4.46 -10.72
N LEU A 149 -11.81 3.98 -9.58
CA LEU A 149 -12.58 3.84 -8.33
C LEU A 149 -13.07 5.20 -7.82
N GLU A 150 -12.24 6.23 -7.90
CA GLU A 150 -12.60 7.59 -7.55
C GLU A 150 -13.79 8.08 -8.39
N GLY A 151 -13.74 7.91 -9.71
CA GLY A 151 -14.85 8.25 -10.59
C GLY A 151 -16.15 7.53 -10.21
N LEU A 152 -16.07 6.25 -9.84
CA LEU A 152 -17.22 5.46 -9.39
C LEU A 152 -17.78 5.94 -8.04
N VAL A 153 -16.93 6.33 -7.10
CA VAL A 153 -17.33 6.89 -5.81
C VAL A 153 -18.05 8.21 -6.01
N TYR A 154 -17.46 9.17 -6.73
CA TYR A 154 -18.12 10.45 -7.00
C TYR A 154 -19.47 10.28 -7.68
N LYS A 155 -19.54 9.42 -8.70
CA LYS A 155 -20.79 9.14 -9.41
C LYS A 155 -21.82 8.54 -8.46
N SER A 156 -21.47 7.51 -7.70
CA SER A 156 -22.44 6.81 -6.83
C SER A 156 -22.93 7.71 -5.68
N LEU A 157 -22.07 8.57 -5.14
CA LEU A 157 -22.45 9.56 -4.12
C LEU A 157 -23.39 10.62 -4.69
N LYS A 158 -23.11 11.11 -5.91
CA LYS A 158 -23.98 12.04 -6.63
C LYS A 158 -25.35 11.41 -6.91
N ASP A 159 -25.37 10.20 -7.46
CA ASP A 159 -26.59 9.47 -7.79
C ASP A 159 -27.44 9.24 -6.51
N TYR A 160 -26.80 8.85 -5.39
CA TYR A 160 -27.48 8.70 -4.10
C TYR A 160 -28.12 10.01 -3.60
N ARG A 161 -27.40 11.14 -3.72
CA ARG A 161 -27.91 12.46 -3.34
C ARG A 161 -29.09 12.90 -4.20
N GLU A 162 -29.01 12.70 -5.52
CA GLU A 162 -30.09 12.99 -6.45
C GLU A 162 -31.32 12.15 -6.10
N GLU A 163 -31.14 10.86 -5.81
CA GLU A 163 -32.26 9.98 -5.47
C GLU A 163 -32.89 10.36 -4.11
N LEU A 164 -32.11 10.77 -3.12
CA LEU A 164 -32.63 11.35 -1.86
C LEU A 164 -33.41 12.67 -2.08
N ASN A 165 -33.05 13.47 -3.08
CA ASN A 165 -33.82 14.66 -3.43
C ASN A 165 -35.15 14.29 -4.07
N THR A 166 -35.16 13.35 -5.03
CA THR A 166 -36.40 12.88 -5.66
C THR A 166 -37.32 12.16 -4.67
N LEU A 167 -36.76 11.47 -3.66
CA LEU A 167 -37.51 10.92 -2.55
C LEU A 167 -38.27 12.01 -1.77
N GLY A 168 -37.65 13.17 -1.56
CA GLY A 168 -38.28 14.31 -0.90
C GLY A 168 -39.46 14.87 -1.67
N GLU A 169 -39.35 14.92 -3.00
CA GLU A 169 -40.46 15.33 -3.87
C GLU A 169 -41.61 14.32 -3.81
N ALA A 170 -41.31 13.03 -3.82
CA ALA A 170 -42.31 11.97 -3.67
C ALA A 170 -43.03 12.06 -2.31
N LEU A 171 -42.30 12.32 -1.21
CA LEU A 171 -42.89 12.49 0.12
C LEU A 171 -43.84 13.70 0.18
N ARG A 172 -43.46 14.83 -0.40
CA ARG A 172 -44.35 16.02 -0.47
C ARG A 172 -45.62 15.75 -1.28
N ASN A 173 -45.52 14.97 -2.36
CA ASN A 173 -46.67 14.59 -3.18
C ASN A 173 -47.63 13.67 -2.40
N VAL A 174 -47.08 12.68 -1.66
CA VAL A 174 -47.88 11.83 -0.78
C VAL A 174 -48.56 12.66 0.32
N ASP A 175 -47.83 13.57 0.98
CA ASP A 175 -48.39 14.44 2.02
C ASP A 175 -49.55 15.31 1.49
N ALA A 176 -49.39 15.94 0.32
CA ALA A 176 -50.43 16.72 -0.32
C ALA A 176 -51.68 15.88 -0.63
N ARG A 177 -51.50 14.67 -1.19
CA ARG A 177 -52.63 13.79 -1.51
C ARG A 177 -53.32 13.23 -0.27
N LEU A 178 -52.56 12.92 0.78
CA LEU A 178 -53.12 12.51 2.07
C LEU A 178 -53.94 13.63 2.72
N ARG A 179 -53.49 14.88 2.59
CA ARG A 179 -54.25 16.05 3.03
C ARG A 179 -55.57 16.17 2.26
N ASP A 180 -55.52 16.12 0.93
CA ASP A 180 -56.70 16.23 0.07
C ASP A 180 -57.70 15.09 0.27
N PHE A 181 -57.21 13.88 0.52
CA PHE A 181 -58.03 12.71 0.83
C PHE A 181 -58.63 12.80 2.23
N GLY A 182 -57.84 13.20 3.23
CA GLY A 182 -58.28 13.41 4.60
C GLY A 182 -59.37 14.48 4.70
N GLU A 183 -59.24 15.58 3.96
CA GLU A 183 -60.29 16.62 3.89
C GLU A 183 -61.57 16.08 3.25
N ALA A 184 -61.46 15.36 2.12
CA ALA A 184 -62.62 14.76 1.46
C ALA A 184 -63.33 13.74 2.36
N LEU A 185 -62.59 12.91 3.11
CA LEU A 185 -63.15 11.96 4.07
C LEU A 185 -63.95 12.64 5.20
N LYS A 186 -63.64 13.90 5.58
CA LYS A 186 -64.40 14.63 6.62
C LYS A 186 -65.75 15.13 6.11
N THR A 187 -65.82 15.49 4.84
CA THR A 187 -66.98 16.19 4.27
C THR A 187 -67.87 15.31 3.39
N ALA A 188 -67.44 14.08 3.09
CA ALA A 188 -68.11 13.20 2.15
C ALA A 188 -69.47 12.70 2.65
N ARG A 189 -70.45 12.71 1.74
CA ARG A 189 -71.76 12.04 1.84
C ARG A 189 -71.73 10.71 1.09
N GLU A 190 -72.78 9.89 1.20
CA GLU A 190 -72.88 8.58 0.49
C GLU A 190 -72.67 8.70 -1.03
N GLU A 191 -73.04 9.82 -1.63
CA GLU A 191 -72.94 10.13 -3.05
C GLU A 191 -71.52 10.55 -3.50
N ASP A 192 -70.65 10.96 -2.57
CA ASP A 192 -69.27 11.38 -2.84
C ASP A 192 -68.28 10.21 -2.95
N ARG A 193 -68.78 8.97 -2.90
CA ARG A 193 -67.96 7.75 -2.91
C ARG A 193 -67.00 7.68 -4.09
N ARG A 194 -67.42 8.09 -5.29
CA ARG A 194 -66.55 8.11 -6.48
C ARG A 194 -65.37 9.08 -6.32
N VAL A 195 -65.59 10.21 -5.66
CA VAL A 195 -64.56 11.22 -5.41
C VAL A 195 -63.54 10.71 -4.38
N LEU A 196 -64.00 10.00 -3.35
CA LEU A 196 -63.12 9.33 -2.39
C LEU A 196 -62.31 8.21 -3.05
N GLU A 197 -62.92 7.40 -3.92
CA GLU A 197 -62.24 6.35 -4.70
C GLU A 197 -61.14 6.93 -5.59
N GLU A 198 -61.41 8.03 -6.30
CA GLU A 198 -60.42 8.72 -7.13
C GLU A 198 -59.25 9.28 -6.31
N LYS A 199 -59.55 9.99 -5.21
CA LYS A 199 -58.51 10.56 -4.32
C LYS A 199 -57.67 9.46 -3.68
N TRP A 200 -58.28 8.38 -3.22
CA TRP A 200 -57.57 7.23 -2.65
C TRP A 200 -56.71 6.51 -3.68
N ALA A 201 -57.21 6.34 -4.91
CA ALA A 201 -56.39 5.81 -6.01
C ALA A 201 -55.17 6.69 -6.28
N GLY A 202 -55.33 8.00 -6.19
CA GLY A 202 -54.23 8.97 -6.26
C GLY A 202 -53.20 8.80 -5.14
N VAL A 203 -53.64 8.66 -3.88
CA VAL A 203 -52.77 8.37 -2.74
C VAL A 203 -51.99 7.07 -2.98
N ASN A 204 -52.68 6.01 -3.42
CA ASN A 204 -52.08 4.70 -3.65
C ASN A 204 -51.03 4.73 -4.79
N ALA A 205 -51.28 5.49 -5.86
CA ALA A 205 -50.31 5.69 -6.93
C ALA A 205 -49.03 6.38 -6.42
N SER A 206 -49.17 7.43 -5.61
CA SER A 206 -48.01 8.12 -5.01
C SER A 206 -47.28 7.27 -3.97
N LEU A 207 -47.99 6.45 -3.19
CA LEU A 207 -47.36 5.47 -2.29
C LEU A 207 -46.56 4.41 -3.05
N THR A 208 -47.05 3.97 -4.21
CA THR A 208 -46.33 3.04 -5.10
C THR A 208 -45.04 3.68 -5.64
N GLN A 209 -45.13 4.94 -6.08
CA GLN A 209 -43.95 5.70 -6.52
C GLN A 209 -42.94 5.91 -5.39
N LEU A 210 -43.42 6.25 -4.18
CA LEU A 210 -42.59 6.43 -3.00
C LEU A 210 -41.81 5.15 -2.66
N SER A 211 -42.47 4.00 -2.72
CA SER A 211 -41.83 2.70 -2.53
C SER A 211 -40.72 2.45 -3.56
N GLY A 212 -40.98 2.70 -4.85
CA GLY A 212 -39.97 2.52 -5.90
C GLY A 212 -38.73 3.38 -5.64
N LYS A 213 -38.93 4.62 -5.17
CA LYS A 213 -37.84 5.52 -4.78
C LYS A 213 -37.06 5.01 -3.58
N LEU A 214 -37.74 4.49 -2.57
CA LEU A 214 -37.09 3.95 -1.38
C LEU A 214 -36.20 2.74 -1.72
N ALA A 215 -36.66 1.85 -2.60
CA ALA A 215 -35.87 0.71 -3.09
C ALA A 215 -34.62 1.16 -3.89
N SER A 216 -34.74 2.21 -4.72
CA SER A 216 -33.58 2.80 -5.41
C SER A 216 -32.55 3.36 -4.44
N VAL A 217 -33.00 4.07 -3.39
CA VAL A 217 -32.11 4.64 -2.37
C VAL A 217 -31.41 3.52 -1.58
N GLU A 218 -32.11 2.44 -1.23
CA GLU A 218 -31.54 1.25 -0.58
C GLU A 218 -30.44 0.62 -1.45
N ALA A 219 -30.71 0.37 -2.74
CA ALA A 219 -29.75 -0.21 -3.67
C ALA A 219 -28.48 0.66 -3.82
N LEU A 220 -28.65 1.98 -3.90
CA LEU A 220 -27.53 2.93 -3.96
C LEU A 220 -26.77 2.99 -2.62
N GLY A 221 -27.46 2.91 -1.49
CA GLY A 221 -26.85 2.84 -0.16
C GLY A 221 -25.94 1.62 0.00
N ALA A 222 -26.42 0.44 -0.42
CA ALA A 222 -25.63 -0.79 -0.41
C ALA A 222 -24.36 -0.67 -1.28
N LYS A 223 -24.47 -0.03 -2.45
CA LYS A 223 -23.33 0.22 -3.34
C LYS A 223 -22.30 1.17 -2.72
N VAL A 224 -22.75 2.24 -2.06
CA VAL A 224 -21.84 3.15 -1.33
C VAL A 224 -21.11 2.41 -0.21
N GLY A 225 -21.80 1.58 0.57
CA GLY A 225 -21.18 0.77 1.61
C GLY A 225 -20.17 -0.28 1.08
N GLU A 226 -20.37 -0.80 -0.14
CA GLU A 226 -19.37 -1.65 -0.80
C GLU A 226 -18.12 -0.85 -1.20
N LEU A 227 -18.31 0.34 -1.75
CA LEU A 227 -17.21 1.23 -2.13
C LEU A 227 -16.40 1.67 -0.90
N GLU A 228 -17.06 1.97 0.22
CA GLU A 228 -16.41 2.26 1.51
C GLU A 228 -15.44 1.16 1.94
N ARG A 229 -15.91 -0.09 1.92
CA ARG A 229 -15.07 -1.26 2.25
C ARG A 229 -13.88 -1.40 1.30
N LYS A 230 -14.09 -1.16 0.00
CA LYS A 230 -12.99 -1.20 -0.99
C LYS A 230 -11.95 -0.12 -0.74
N VAL A 231 -12.38 1.12 -0.47
CA VAL A 231 -11.47 2.23 -0.15
C VAL A 231 -10.69 1.93 1.11
N SER A 232 -11.34 1.47 2.19
CA SER A 232 -10.65 1.07 3.42
C SER A 232 -9.58 0.01 3.18
N PHE A 233 -9.91 -1.04 2.42
CA PHE A 233 -8.96 -2.08 2.06
C PHE A 233 -7.77 -1.56 1.25
N PHE A 234 -8.00 -0.63 0.32
CA PHE A 234 -6.93 0.03 -0.42
C PHE A 234 -6.04 0.87 0.50
N THR A 235 -6.61 1.58 1.47
CA THR A 235 -5.86 2.32 2.49
C THR A 235 -4.92 1.41 3.27
N ASP A 236 -5.44 0.31 3.83
CA ASP A 236 -4.65 -0.63 4.62
C ASP A 236 -3.49 -1.23 3.82
N ARG A 237 -3.76 -1.58 2.55
CA ARG A 237 -2.72 -2.09 1.64
C ARG A 237 -1.66 -1.04 1.35
N MET A 238 -2.04 0.21 1.18
CA MET A 238 -1.09 1.27 0.85
C MET A 238 -0.19 1.60 2.03
N ASP A 239 -0.73 1.61 3.25
CA ASP A 239 0.07 1.75 4.47
C ASP A 239 1.07 0.58 4.62
N SER A 240 0.68 -0.64 4.26
CA SER A 240 1.60 -1.78 4.22
C SER A 240 2.71 -1.62 3.18
N VAL A 241 2.43 -1.08 2.00
CA VAL A 241 3.44 -0.85 0.95
C VAL A 241 4.42 0.23 1.39
N GLU A 242 3.93 1.33 1.98
CA GLU A 242 4.79 2.38 2.54
C GLU A 242 5.75 1.83 3.60
N ALA A 243 5.27 0.95 4.48
CA ALA A 243 6.11 0.31 5.49
C ALA A 243 7.23 -0.55 4.87
N GLN A 244 6.92 -1.31 3.81
CA GLN A 244 7.93 -2.11 3.09
C GLN A 244 8.98 -1.24 2.38
N VAL A 245 8.56 -0.14 1.74
CA VAL A 245 9.49 0.80 1.08
C VAL A 245 10.42 1.47 2.10
N ARG A 246 9.90 1.84 3.29
CA ARG A 246 10.73 2.37 4.39
C ARG A 246 11.75 1.35 4.88
N ALA A 247 11.35 0.09 5.08
CA ALA A 247 12.26 -0.97 5.50
C ALA A 247 13.39 -1.19 4.47
N LEU A 248 13.05 -1.24 3.17
CA LEU A 248 14.04 -1.35 2.09
C LEU A 248 15.05 -0.19 2.10
N ARG A 249 14.61 1.04 2.42
CA ARG A 249 15.50 2.21 2.52
C ARG A 249 16.49 2.08 3.68
N GLU A 250 16.05 1.56 4.82
CA GLU A 250 16.91 1.32 5.97
C GLU A 250 17.96 0.26 5.65
N ASP A 251 17.56 -0.84 4.99
CA ASP A 251 18.48 -1.89 4.56
C ASP A 251 19.47 -1.39 3.50
N LEU A 252 19.03 -0.58 2.53
CA LEU A 252 19.93 0.08 1.57
C LEU A 252 20.93 1.01 2.24
N SER A 253 20.51 1.71 3.30
CA SER A 253 21.37 2.62 4.05
C SER A 253 22.39 1.84 4.88
N ARG A 254 22.01 0.70 5.45
CA ARG A 254 22.90 -0.25 6.13
C ARG A 254 23.92 -0.84 5.17
N LEU A 255 23.47 -1.41 4.04
CA LEU A 255 24.33 -1.94 2.99
C LEU A 255 25.31 -0.89 2.47
N ARG A 256 24.87 0.35 2.24
CA ARG A 256 25.76 1.45 1.83
C ARG A 256 26.79 1.83 2.91
N GLY A 257 26.45 1.66 4.19
CA GLY A 257 27.38 1.83 5.30
C GLY A 257 28.40 0.68 5.43
N GLU A 258 28.01 -0.53 5.02
CA GLU A 258 28.82 -1.74 5.10
C GLU A 258 29.69 -2.00 3.85
N VAL A 259 29.42 -1.34 2.72
CA VAL A 259 30.30 -1.42 1.53
C VAL A 259 31.63 -0.71 1.84
N PRO A 260 32.77 -1.43 1.95
CA PRO A 260 34.05 -0.81 2.29
C PRO A 260 34.47 0.18 1.20
N LYS A 261 34.93 1.37 1.61
CA LYS A 261 35.46 2.40 0.69
C LYS A 261 36.72 1.86 0.02
N VAL A 262 36.61 1.42 -1.24
CA VAL A 262 37.74 0.97 -2.07
C VAL A 262 38.79 2.08 -2.10
N ARG A 263 39.94 1.85 -1.43
CA ARG A 263 41.11 2.72 -1.54
C ARG A 263 41.85 2.35 -2.83
N TYR A 264 42.20 3.36 -3.62
CA TYR A 264 43.02 3.14 -4.79
C TYR A 264 44.46 2.79 -4.36
N PRO A 265 45.09 1.77 -4.97
CA PRO A 265 46.50 1.52 -4.74
C PRO A 265 47.33 2.71 -5.16
N LYS A 266 48.35 3.01 -4.35
CA LYS A 266 49.36 4.02 -4.67
C LYS A 266 50.17 3.58 -5.90
N ALA A 267 50.53 4.55 -6.73
CA ALA A 267 51.01 4.30 -8.08
C ALA A 267 52.39 3.65 -8.10
N PHE A 268 53.28 4.05 -7.19
CA PHE A 268 54.63 3.49 -7.12
C PHE A 268 54.85 2.73 -5.82
N GLY A 269 55.59 1.62 -5.90
CA GLY A 269 55.99 0.84 -4.74
C GLY A 269 57.40 0.28 -4.87
N LEU A 270 58.14 0.34 -3.77
CA LEU A 270 59.42 -0.34 -3.59
C LEU A 270 59.32 -1.26 -2.38
N GLY A 271 59.57 -2.56 -2.58
CA GLY A 271 59.67 -3.54 -1.51
C GLY A 271 61.06 -4.12 -1.42
N VAL A 272 61.59 -4.26 -0.21
CA VAL A 272 62.86 -4.93 0.06
C VAL A 272 62.59 -6.06 1.05
N TYR A 273 63.00 -7.27 0.68
CA TYR A 273 62.68 -8.50 1.39
C TYR A 273 63.95 -9.28 1.69
N LEU A 274 64.02 -9.82 2.91
CA LEU A 274 65.11 -10.67 3.35
C LEU A 274 64.66 -12.13 3.33
N THR A 275 65.49 -12.98 2.75
CA THR A 275 65.32 -14.44 2.67
C THR A 275 66.44 -15.07 3.51
N GLY A 276 66.15 -15.39 4.78
CA GLY A 276 67.18 -15.80 5.72
C GLY A 276 68.16 -14.67 6.06
N LEU A 277 69.40 -15.01 6.43
CA LEU A 277 70.42 -14.04 6.89
C LEU A 277 71.28 -13.46 5.75
N ASP A 278 71.48 -14.21 4.66
CA ASP A 278 72.50 -13.90 3.64
C ASP A 278 71.92 -13.68 2.23
N SER A 279 70.59 -13.64 2.07
CA SER A 279 69.96 -13.45 0.77
C SER A 279 68.72 -12.58 0.85
N GLY A 280 68.33 -12.01 -0.28
CA GLY A 280 67.16 -11.14 -0.34
C GLY A 280 66.82 -10.73 -1.76
N PHE A 281 65.70 -10.03 -1.88
CA PHE A 281 65.24 -9.51 -3.15
C PHE A 281 64.51 -8.18 -2.97
N ALA A 282 64.54 -7.38 -4.03
CA ALA A 282 63.82 -6.14 -4.12
C ALA A 282 62.79 -6.21 -5.24
N ILE A 283 61.66 -5.53 -5.05
CA ILE A 283 60.58 -5.43 -6.01
C ILE A 283 60.29 -3.96 -6.24
N VAL A 284 60.36 -3.53 -7.50
CA VAL A 284 59.85 -2.24 -7.95
C VAL A 284 58.57 -2.49 -8.72
N GLU A 285 57.53 -1.71 -8.42
CA GLU A 285 56.22 -1.91 -9.01
C GLU A 285 55.53 -0.59 -9.33
N TYR A 286 54.88 -0.54 -10.49
CA TYR A 286 53.97 0.53 -10.90
C TYR A 286 52.55 -0.03 -10.99
N THR A 287 51.61 0.52 -10.23
CA THR A 287 50.23 0.03 -10.11
C THR A 287 49.24 1.06 -10.69
N LEU A 288 48.41 0.59 -11.61
CA LEU A 288 47.30 1.36 -12.17
C LEU A 288 46.16 1.47 -11.15
N ARG A 289 45.29 2.47 -11.31
CA ARG A 289 44.09 2.63 -10.47
C ARG A 289 43.16 1.42 -10.48
N SER A 290 43.24 0.58 -11.51
CA SER A 290 42.47 -0.66 -11.64
C SER A 290 42.98 -1.82 -10.79
N GLY A 291 44.14 -1.66 -10.13
CA GLY A 291 44.81 -2.73 -9.37
C GLY A 291 45.84 -3.51 -10.20
N PHE A 292 45.82 -3.41 -11.53
CA PHE A 292 46.86 -4.04 -12.37
C PHE A 292 48.21 -3.36 -12.21
N SER A 293 49.29 -4.14 -12.19
CA SER A 293 50.63 -3.63 -11.98
C SER A 293 51.67 -4.18 -12.95
N LEU A 294 52.71 -3.38 -13.18
CA LEU A 294 53.96 -3.78 -13.82
C LEU A 294 55.02 -3.91 -12.74
N ARG A 295 55.76 -5.02 -12.76
CA ARG A 295 56.70 -5.40 -11.70
C ARG A 295 58.07 -5.74 -12.27
N ILE A 296 59.11 -5.32 -11.57
CA ILE A 296 60.49 -5.78 -11.74
C ILE A 296 60.98 -6.31 -10.40
N LEU A 297 61.55 -7.51 -10.38
CA LEU A 297 62.20 -8.08 -9.21
C LEU A 297 63.69 -8.30 -9.50
N GLY A 298 64.53 -7.95 -8.54
CA GLY A 298 65.95 -8.30 -8.52
C GLY A 298 66.28 -9.06 -7.24
N ALA A 299 66.98 -10.18 -7.36
CA ALA A 299 67.42 -10.98 -6.22
C ALA A 299 68.93 -11.20 -6.24
N LEU A 300 69.54 -11.19 -5.06
CA LEU A 300 70.94 -11.50 -4.81
C LEU A 300 71.03 -12.58 -3.72
N GLY A 301 72.00 -13.48 -3.85
CA GLY A 301 72.14 -14.66 -2.98
C GLY A 301 71.73 -15.97 -3.66
N ASN A 302 71.67 -17.07 -2.91
CA ASN A 302 71.48 -18.44 -3.42
C ASN A 302 70.21 -18.57 -4.30
N PRO A 303 70.27 -19.17 -5.51
CA PRO A 303 71.42 -19.77 -6.22
C PRO A 303 72.32 -18.80 -7.00
N GLY A 304 71.97 -17.52 -7.05
CA GLY A 304 72.79 -16.44 -7.58
C GLY A 304 71.93 -15.27 -8.06
N PRO A 305 72.54 -14.27 -8.72
CA PRO A 305 71.82 -13.09 -9.20
C PRO A 305 70.66 -13.47 -10.13
N TYR A 306 69.52 -12.82 -9.93
CA TYR A 306 68.30 -13.09 -10.70
C TYR A 306 67.51 -11.81 -10.94
N VAL A 307 66.95 -11.67 -12.13
CA VAL A 307 66.06 -10.55 -12.48
C VAL A 307 64.81 -11.09 -13.16
N SER A 308 63.64 -10.57 -12.80
CA SER A 308 62.39 -10.85 -13.50
C SER A 308 61.57 -9.59 -13.75
N ALA A 309 60.72 -9.66 -14.77
CA ALA A 309 59.72 -8.68 -15.08
C ALA A 309 58.37 -9.37 -15.27
N GLY A 310 57.28 -8.72 -14.86
CA GLY A 310 55.96 -9.33 -14.89
C GLY A 310 54.82 -8.36 -14.71
N VAL A 311 53.62 -8.92 -14.68
CA VAL A 311 52.37 -8.24 -14.40
C VAL A 311 51.76 -8.77 -13.11
N GLY A 312 51.02 -7.94 -12.41
CA GLY A 312 50.32 -8.34 -11.20
C GLY A 312 48.95 -7.71 -11.06
N TYR A 313 48.24 -8.17 -10.03
CA TYR A 313 47.04 -7.54 -9.52
C TYR A 313 47.21 -7.30 -8.02
N ARG A 314 46.92 -6.08 -7.60
CA ARG A 314 47.01 -5.64 -6.21
C ARG A 314 45.64 -5.23 -5.69
N PHE A 315 45.32 -5.74 -4.51
CA PHE A 315 44.17 -5.34 -3.73
C PHE A 315 44.62 -4.62 -2.45
N GLU A 316 43.97 -3.50 -2.14
CA GLU A 316 44.22 -2.66 -0.97
C GLU A 316 42.97 -2.59 -0.10
N GLY A 317 43.04 -3.19 1.08
CA GLY A 317 42.00 -3.15 2.11
C GLY A 317 42.32 -2.16 3.23
N GLU A 318 41.56 -2.20 4.32
CA GLU A 318 41.78 -1.34 5.48
C GLU A 318 42.92 -1.90 6.34
N GLY A 319 44.13 -1.37 6.15
CA GLY A 319 45.33 -1.74 6.91
C GLY A 319 45.99 -3.05 6.44
N VAL A 320 45.38 -3.79 5.52
CA VAL A 320 45.94 -5.02 4.93
C VAL A 320 45.71 -5.07 3.43
N GLY A 321 46.65 -5.67 2.69
CA GLY A 321 46.55 -5.81 1.24
C GLY A 321 47.19 -7.11 0.76
N TYR A 322 46.85 -7.52 -0.47
CA TYR A 322 47.46 -8.67 -1.11
C TYR A 322 47.86 -8.38 -2.55
N ARG A 323 48.82 -9.16 -3.03
CA ARG A 323 49.35 -9.10 -4.39
C ARG A 323 49.37 -10.50 -5.00
N LEU A 324 48.98 -10.59 -6.26
CA LEU A 324 49.22 -11.73 -7.13
C LEU A 324 50.06 -11.27 -8.31
N GLY A 325 51.03 -12.06 -8.76
CA GLY A 325 51.86 -11.69 -9.90
C GLY A 325 52.32 -12.87 -10.72
N LEU A 326 52.44 -12.65 -12.02
CA LEU A 326 53.01 -13.59 -12.99
C LEU A 326 54.11 -12.87 -13.77
N GLY A 327 55.20 -13.56 -14.08
CA GLY A 327 56.32 -12.96 -14.77
C GLY A 327 57.22 -13.93 -15.49
N VAL A 328 58.26 -13.37 -16.09
CA VAL A 328 59.37 -14.12 -16.67
C VAL A 328 60.69 -13.54 -16.16
N GLY A 329 61.66 -14.40 -15.90
CA GLY A 329 62.93 -13.98 -15.35
C GLY A 329 64.11 -14.80 -15.82
N ARG A 330 65.30 -14.32 -15.49
CA ARG A 330 66.56 -14.94 -15.82
C ARG A 330 67.47 -15.00 -14.60
N GLY A 331 67.97 -16.20 -14.31
CA GLY A 331 69.06 -16.43 -13.37
C GLY A 331 70.41 -16.33 -14.06
N PHE A 332 71.36 -15.67 -13.41
CA PHE A 332 72.73 -15.45 -13.88
C PHE A 332 73.73 -16.27 -13.04
N TYR A 333 73.42 -17.55 -12.86
CA TYR A 333 74.24 -18.52 -12.15
C TYR A 333 74.29 -19.82 -12.94
N GLY A 334 75.39 -20.57 -12.82
CA GLY A 334 75.65 -21.72 -13.68
C GLY A 334 75.58 -21.34 -15.18
N PRO A 335 74.91 -22.13 -16.04
CA PRO A 335 74.75 -21.82 -17.46
C PRO A 335 73.78 -20.66 -17.75
N GLY A 336 73.07 -20.17 -16.73
CA GLY A 336 72.00 -19.18 -16.85
C GLY A 336 70.69 -19.82 -17.31
N PHE A 337 69.63 -19.58 -16.54
CA PHE A 337 68.32 -20.22 -16.75
C PHE A 337 67.23 -19.17 -16.91
N ASN A 338 66.30 -19.40 -17.84
CA ASN A 338 65.09 -18.59 -17.97
C ASN A 338 63.95 -19.26 -17.21
N TYR A 339 63.08 -18.45 -16.61
CA TYR A 339 62.02 -18.88 -15.71
C TYR A 339 60.69 -18.25 -16.06
N GLY A 340 59.61 -19.02 -15.95
CA GLY A 340 58.28 -18.49 -15.66
C GLY A 340 58.15 -18.28 -14.15
N GLU A 341 57.45 -17.23 -13.74
CA GLU A 341 57.35 -16.82 -12.33
C GLU A 341 55.88 -16.68 -11.91
N GLY A 342 55.55 -17.24 -10.75
CA GLY A 342 54.31 -16.94 -10.02
C GLY A 342 54.64 -16.36 -8.66
N SER A 343 53.90 -15.35 -8.21
CA SER A 343 54.15 -14.66 -6.94
C SER A 343 52.86 -14.33 -6.20
N PHE A 344 52.96 -14.36 -4.88
CA PHE A 344 51.91 -13.97 -3.95
C PHE A 344 52.52 -13.18 -2.79
N GLY A 345 51.86 -12.09 -2.42
CA GLY A 345 52.30 -11.23 -1.31
C GLY A 345 51.15 -10.81 -0.42
N LEU A 346 51.43 -10.68 0.87
CA LEU A 346 50.55 -10.09 1.87
C LEU A 346 51.26 -8.92 2.52
N LYS A 347 50.55 -7.81 2.76
CA LYS A 347 51.09 -6.67 3.51
C LYS A 347 50.13 -6.20 4.60
N ALA A 348 50.70 -5.59 5.63
CA ALA A 348 50.01 -4.85 6.67
C ALA A 348 50.59 -3.42 6.73
N ASP A 349 49.73 -2.42 6.63
CA ASP A 349 50.13 -1.02 6.60
C ASP A 349 50.58 -0.55 7.99
N LEU A 350 51.65 0.25 8.00
CA LEU A 350 52.15 0.95 9.17
C LEU A 350 51.73 2.43 9.06
N ILE A 351 52.66 3.30 8.66
CA ILE A 351 52.47 4.75 8.61
C ILE A 351 53.04 5.32 7.32
N GLY A 352 52.41 6.38 6.79
CA GLY A 352 52.98 7.18 5.69
C GLY A 352 53.18 6.43 4.36
N GLY A 353 52.55 5.26 4.15
CA GLY A 353 52.81 4.41 2.97
C GLY A 353 53.85 3.32 3.18
N LEU A 354 54.41 3.22 4.39
CA LEU A 354 55.24 2.10 4.83
C LEU A 354 54.34 0.93 5.26
N SER A 355 54.68 -0.29 4.86
CA SER A 355 53.97 -1.51 5.22
C SER A 355 54.97 -2.62 5.53
N LEU A 356 54.63 -3.51 6.47
CA LEU A 356 55.29 -4.81 6.60
C LEU A 356 54.70 -5.76 5.57
N ALA A 357 55.53 -6.58 4.93
CA ALA A 357 55.07 -7.49 3.91
C ALA A 357 55.78 -8.85 3.96
N VAL A 358 55.05 -9.87 3.55
CA VAL A 358 55.55 -11.20 3.25
C VAL A 358 55.33 -11.43 1.76
N GLU A 359 56.37 -11.91 1.07
CA GLU A 359 56.30 -12.19 -0.37
C GLU A 359 56.89 -13.56 -0.68
N GLY A 360 56.15 -14.35 -1.43
CA GLY A 360 56.58 -15.62 -2.01
C GLY A 360 56.66 -15.51 -3.54
N VAL A 361 57.77 -15.97 -4.11
CA VAL A 361 58.04 -15.99 -5.54
C VAL A 361 58.53 -17.38 -5.94
N GLN A 362 57.79 -18.03 -6.82
CA GLN A 362 58.06 -19.35 -7.33
C GLN A 362 58.49 -19.26 -8.80
N SER A 363 59.74 -19.62 -9.08
CA SER A 363 60.32 -19.63 -10.42
C SER A 363 60.39 -21.05 -10.97
N TYR A 364 59.79 -21.27 -12.14
CA TYR A 364 59.74 -22.53 -12.88
C TYR A 364 60.62 -22.44 -14.14
N PRO A 365 61.66 -23.28 -14.27
CA PRO A 365 62.62 -23.17 -15.37
C PRO A 365 61.98 -23.56 -16.70
N PHE A 366 62.30 -22.82 -17.75
CA PHE A 366 62.03 -23.25 -19.13
C PHE A 366 63.11 -24.26 -19.53
N GLY A 367 62.87 -25.55 -19.24
CA GLY A 367 63.79 -26.66 -19.53
C GLY A 367 64.33 -27.33 -18.28
N SER A 368 65.57 -27.84 -18.33
CA SER A 368 66.19 -28.70 -17.30
C SER A 368 66.83 -27.95 -16.13
N GLY A 369 66.41 -26.71 -15.85
CA GLY A 369 66.90 -25.93 -14.70
C GLY A 369 66.33 -26.38 -13.36
N PRO A 370 66.83 -25.85 -12.22
CA PRO A 370 66.24 -26.08 -10.91
C PRO A 370 65.00 -25.20 -10.70
N ILE A 371 63.98 -25.72 -10.01
CA ILE A 371 62.89 -24.87 -9.48
C ILE A 371 63.45 -24.02 -8.35
N VAL A 372 63.17 -22.72 -8.34
CA VAL A 372 63.67 -21.79 -7.30
C VAL A 372 62.51 -21.12 -6.60
N SER A 373 62.46 -21.25 -5.28
CA SER A 373 61.49 -20.57 -4.41
C SER A 373 62.20 -19.48 -3.63
N ARG A 374 61.66 -18.26 -3.65
CA ARG A 374 62.10 -17.15 -2.81
C ARG A 374 60.96 -16.76 -1.90
N PHE A 375 61.20 -16.77 -0.60
CA PHE A 375 60.26 -16.29 0.40
C PHE A 375 60.96 -15.24 1.23
N GLY A 376 60.31 -14.09 1.45
CA GLY A 376 60.92 -13.03 2.20
C GLY A 376 59.92 -12.26 3.05
N LEU A 377 60.37 -11.89 4.25
CA LEU A 377 59.75 -10.87 5.07
C LEU A 377 60.45 -9.55 4.75
N GLY A 378 59.69 -8.49 4.57
CA GLY A 378 60.20 -7.24 4.08
C GLY A 378 59.39 -6.03 4.48
N VAL A 379 59.88 -4.88 4.04
CA VAL A 379 59.21 -3.60 4.17
C VAL A 379 58.90 -3.09 2.77
N VAL A 380 57.70 -2.56 2.60
CA VAL A 380 57.24 -1.96 1.34
C VAL A 380 56.94 -0.50 1.61
N TYR A 381 57.42 0.38 0.75
CA TYR A 381 57.05 1.79 0.75
C TYR A 381 56.32 2.13 -0.54
N GLN A 382 55.17 2.78 -0.42
CA GLN A 382 54.31 3.15 -1.54
C GLN A 382 53.97 4.65 -1.52
N TRP A 383 53.99 5.29 -2.69
CA TRP A 383 53.64 6.70 -2.88
C TRP A 383 52.79 6.95 -4.14
#